data_AF-A0A1G7MHN2-F1
#
_entry.id   AF-A0A1G7MHN2-F1
#
_cell.length_a   1.000
_cell.length_b   1.000
_cell.length_c   1.000
_cell.angle_alpha   90.00
_cell.angle_beta   90.00
_cell.angle_gamma   90.00
#
_symmetry.space_group_name_H-M   'P 1'
#
loop_
_entity.id
_entity.type
_entity.pdbx_description
1 polymer ?
#
loop_
_entity_poly.entity_id
_entity_poly.type
_entity_poly.pdbx_seq_one_letter_code
_entity_poly.pdbx_strand_id
1 'polypeptide(L)'
;MKRLLSVLGMFCVVSAVALAQEKPATKPSFVIADVHDSPYARQVYSVGGPMHGDRYNLRQSTLVDIIALAYGVKPEMVQGGPSWLEMRRFDVVAKADPKTSEADQKLMLQSLLAERFGLVMHKGEAPLPAYVLTAPGGKTKMKQSPEDAERNCKPQNGQEMAGGAPLNVISCSGFSADEIATLLAQVANNYLPDPVLNQTRLEGKWEFTIKWTDMRQRAKAGAEAVSIFNSVQNDLGLMLERKTAPRPVWIVDRASETPTPNSPAVAKELPPLPMPQFEVSTIKPSGPNSKPGGMIRNGQMTLSMIPIKFLLTYAWDFNPNDPQMIVNMPAWIETDKFDIVAKAAMPEPVAGQLPPQIEDRELRLMLQQLLMERFNMKVHMEERPIEAYTIYADHPKLKAADPTSRTHCKEGPGPDGKDPRQANPMLTALFTCQNVSMRELAAQLAEFATGYVYTLPVDATGLTGRYDLTMAWSSASLTVLKPPPAPGQPVSSDPDGAVTLDEAMHSQLGLKMVKTKRPVQVLVIDHVEETPTAN
;
A
#
# COMPACT_ATOMS: atom_id res chain seq x y z
N MET A 1 -82.63 -32.81 46.89
CA MET A 1 -82.35 -33.88 47.89
C MET A 1 -80.97 -33.61 48.52
N LYS A 2 -80.54 -34.39 49.52
CA LYS A 2 -79.20 -34.40 50.20
C LYS A 2 -78.01 -34.29 49.19
N ARG A 3 -76.77 -33.82 49.45
CA ARG A 3 -75.87 -33.41 50.59
C ARG A 3 -74.65 -32.64 49.93
N LEU A 4 -73.62 -31.99 50.52
CA LEU A 4 -73.23 -31.35 51.81
C LEU A 4 -71.82 -30.67 51.62
N LEU A 5 -71.33 -29.84 52.56
CA LEU A 5 -69.92 -29.34 52.72
C LEU A 5 -69.42 -28.34 51.63
N SER A 6 -68.31 -27.59 51.77
CA SER A 6 -67.69 -26.84 52.91
C SER A 6 -66.61 -25.87 52.37
N VAL A 7 -66.14 -24.91 53.19
CA VAL A 7 -65.13 -23.90 52.81
C VAL A 7 -63.73 -24.26 53.32
N LEU A 8 -62.70 -24.10 52.46
CA LEU A 8 -61.33 -23.74 52.86
C LEU A 8 -60.63 -22.99 51.69
N GLY A 9 -59.64 -22.14 51.99
CA GLY A 9 -59.05 -21.20 51.04
C GLY A 9 -57.74 -21.65 50.38
N MET A 10 -57.22 -20.83 49.45
CA MET A 10 -55.94 -21.06 48.75
C MET A 10 -55.19 -19.73 48.51
N PHE A 11 -53.86 -19.76 48.61
CA PHE A 11 -52.99 -18.61 48.34
C PHE A 11 -52.85 -18.37 46.83
N CYS A 12 -53.04 -17.12 46.38
CA CYS A 12 -52.63 -16.69 45.04
C CYS A 12 -51.30 -15.93 45.12
N VAL A 13 -50.22 -16.50 44.57
CA VAL A 13 -48.93 -15.83 44.43
C VAL A 13 -49.00 -14.88 43.23
N VAL A 14 -48.83 -13.58 43.46
CA VAL A 14 -48.72 -12.57 42.40
C VAL A 14 -47.26 -12.48 41.95
N SER A 15 -46.91 -13.30 40.95
CA SER A 15 -45.60 -13.22 40.30
C SER A 15 -45.52 -11.98 39.42
N ALA A 16 -44.95 -10.89 39.95
CA ALA A 16 -44.63 -9.70 39.18
C ALA A 16 -43.52 -10.03 38.17
N VAL A 17 -43.87 -10.19 36.89
CA VAL A 17 -42.91 -10.36 35.80
C VAL A 17 -42.20 -9.02 35.57
N ALA A 18 -41.03 -8.87 36.18
CA ALA A 18 -40.14 -7.76 35.91
C ALA A 18 -39.59 -7.89 34.49
N LEU A 19 -40.22 -7.19 33.53
CA LEU A 19 -39.65 -6.95 32.21
C LEU A 19 -38.37 -6.12 32.40
N ALA A 20 -37.23 -6.81 32.40
CA ALA A 20 -35.93 -6.16 32.35
C ALA A 20 -35.82 -5.38 31.04
N GLN A 21 -35.96 -4.05 31.10
CA GLN A 21 -35.49 -3.20 30.03
C GLN A 21 -33.96 -3.35 29.96
N GLU A 22 -33.49 -4.07 28.94
CA GLU A 22 -32.07 -4.02 28.60
C GLU A 22 -31.69 -2.56 28.37
N LYS A 23 -30.70 -2.07 29.12
CA LYS A 23 -30.09 -0.78 28.78
C LYS A 23 -29.58 -0.90 27.35
N PRO A 24 -29.89 0.05 26.45
CA PRO A 24 -29.31 0.03 25.11
C PRO A 24 -27.79 0.04 25.28
N ALA A 25 -27.13 -1.00 24.75
CA ALA A 25 -25.69 -1.15 24.89
C ALA A 25 -25.00 0.11 24.33
N THR A 26 -24.29 0.84 25.18
CA THR A 26 -23.47 1.97 24.75
C THR A 26 -22.47 1.46 23.72
N LYS A 27 -22.59 1.95 22.49
CA LYS A 27 -21.67 1.59 21.41
C LYS A 27 -20.24 1.81 21.88
N PRO A 28 -19.30 0.88 21.60
CA PRO A 28 -17.89 1.15 21.84
C PRO A 28 -17.48 2.45 21.15
N SER A 29 -16.84 3.33 21.89
CA SER A 29 -16.32 4.62 21.43
C SER A 29 -14.98 4.89 22.10
N PHE A 30 -14.12 5.67 21.45
CA PHE A 30 -12.91 6.19 22.08
C PHE A 30 -13.27 7.16 23.21
N VAL A 31 -12.44 7.23 24.25
CA VAL A 31 -12.59 8.17 25.38
C VAL A 31 -12.47 9.61 24.87
N ILE A 32 -11.53 9.84 23.96
CA ILE A 32 -11.36 11.08 23.21
C ILE A 32 -10.61 10.76 21.91
N ALA A 33 -10.88 11.52 20.85
CA ALA A 33 -10.21 11.37 19.56
C ALA A 33 -9.92 12.72 18.90
N ASP A 34 -8.67 12.88 18.46
CA ASP A 34 -8.22 13.88 17.51
C ASP A 34 -8.30 13.31 16.10
N VAL A 35 -8.90 14.07 15.19
CA VAL A 35 -9.05 13.74 13.76
C VAL A 35 -8.75 15.00 12.98
N HIS A 36 -7.77 14.94 12.08
CA HIS A 36 -7.37 16.07 11.23
C HIS A 36 -6.86 15.57 9.87
N ASP A 37 -6.75 16.46 8.88
CA ASP A 37 -6.11 16.13 7.60
C ASP A 37 -4.65 15.70 7.83
N SER A 38 -4.20 14.68 7.10
CA SER A 38 -2.81 14.26 7.07
C SER A 38 -1.95 15.34 6.40
N PRO A 39 -0.74 15.65 6.91
CA PRO A 39 0.21 16.50 6.18
C PRO A 39 0.72 15.78 4.92
N TYR A 40 1.23 16.52 3.95
CA TYR A 40 1.83 15.92 2.75
C TYR A 40 3.01 15.00 3.10
N ALA A 41 3.07 13.84 2.44
CA ALA A 41 4.18 12.91 2.41
C ALA A 41 4.45 12.49 0.95
N ARG A 42 5.66 12.02 0.62
CA ARG A 42 5.95 11.48 -0.72
C ARG A 42 5.66 9.98 -0.80
N GLN A 43 5.81 9.24 0.30
CA GLN A 43 5.38 7.84 0.40
C GLN A 43 4.05 7.76 1.16
N VAL A 44 2.97 7.44 0.45
CA VAL A 44 1.60 7.69 0.92
C VAL A 44 0.80 6.40 1.14
N TYR A 45 1.14 5.68 2.21
CA TYR A 45 0.45 4.46 2.64
C TYR A 45 -0.22 4.66 4.01
N SER A 46 -1.33 3.97 4.25
CA SER A 46 -1.98 3.93 5.57
C SER A 46 -1.04 3.28 6.59
N VAL A 47 -0.80 3.96 7.72
CA VAL A 47 0.10 3.51 8.80
C VAL A 47 -0.65 3.45 10.11
N GLY A 48 -0.36 2.45 10.93
CA GLY A 48 -0.98 2.26 12.24
C GLY A 48 -2.11 1.22 12.19
N GLY A 49 -3.17 1.45 12.96
CA GLY A 49 -4.30 0.53 13.07
C GLY A 49 -4.42 -0.30 14.36
N PRO A 50 -3.36 -0.58 15.15
CA PRO A 50 -3.47 -1.20 16.47
C PRO A 50 -3.34 -0.18 17.62
N MET A 51 -3.63 -0.64 18.85
CA MET A 51 -3.32 0.10 20.08
C MET A 51 -1.82 0.08 20.41
N HIS A 52 -1.32 1.21 20.90
CA HIS A 52 -0.02 1.39 21.53
C HIS A 52 -0.21 2.03 22.91
N GLY A 53 -0.18 1.21 23.97
CA GLY A 53 -0.53 1.66 25.31
C GLY A 53 -2.03 2.00 25.41
N ASP A 54 -2.36 3.22 25.85
CA ASP A 54 -3.72 3.75 25.90
C ASP A 54 -4.17 4.47 24.62
N ARG A 55 -3.33 4.45 23.56
CA ARG A 55 -3.59 5.19 22.31
C ARG A 55 -3.85 4.30 21.11
N TYR A 56 -4.75 4.76 20.27
CA TYR A 56 -4.98 4.28 18.92
C TYR A 56 -4.36 5.29 17.95
N ASN A 57 -3.49 4.84 17.05
CA ASN A 57 -2.88 5.69 16.02
C ASN A 57 -3.20 5.14 14.63
N LEU A 58 -3.62 6.01 13.72
CA LEU A 58 -3.82 5.72 12.31
C LEU A 58 -3.47 6.98 11.51
N ARG A 59 -2.53 6.93 10.56
CA ARG A 59 -2.02 8.10 9.82
C ARG A 59 -2.05 7.87 8.32
N GLN A 60 -2.01 8.96 7.54
CA GLN A 60 -2.00 8.95 6.06
C GLN A 60 -3.13 8.13 5.41
N SER A 61 -4.26 7.95 6.11
CA SER A 61 -5.29 6.98 5.72
C SER A 61 -6.44 7.66 5.00
N THR A 62 -6.82 7.17 3.82
CA THR A 62 -8.01 7.65 3.11
C THR A 62 -9.27 7.27 3.90
N LEU A 63 -10.41 7.94 3.70
CA LEU A 63 -11.62 7.52 4.41
C LEU A 63 -12.08 6.11 3.96
N VAL A 64 -11.75 5.69 2.74
CA VAL A 64 -11.89 4.28 2.31
C VAL A 64 -11.02 3.34 3.16
N ASP A 65 -9.76 3.66 3.43
CA ASP A 65 -8.88 2.84 4.29
C ASP A 65 -9.44 2.71 5.71
N ILE A 66 -9.85 3.84 6.32
CA ILE A 66 -10.39 3.88 7.68
C ILE A 66 -11.69 3.07 7.77
N ILE A 67 -12.57 3.18 6.76
CA ILE A 67 -13.79 2.37 6.66
C ILE A 67 -13.45 0.88 6.49
N ALA A 68 -12.55 0.53 5.56
CA ALA A 68 -12.19 -0.86 5.29
C ALA A 68 -11.64 -1.55 6.55
N LEU A 69 -10.75 -0.86 7.28
CA LEU A 69 -10.22 -1.29 8.57
C LEU A 69 -11.33 -1.46 9.62
N ALA A 70 -12.19 -0.45 9.80
CA ALA A 70 -13.30 -0.46 10.77
C ALA A 70 -14.32 -1.59 10.54
N TYR A 71 -14.55 -1.99 9.30
CA TYR A 71 -15.47 -3.07 8.94
C TYR A 71 -14.79 -4.43 8.68
N GLY A 72 -13.46 -4.52 8.80
CA GLY A 72 -12.70 -5.76 8.61
C GLY A 72 -12.72 -6.28 7.17
N VAL A 73 -12.81 -5.39 6.19
CA VAL A 73 -12.81 -5.69 4.75
C VAL A 73 -11.60 -5.10 4.05
N LYS A 74 -11.37 -5.45 2.78
CA LYS A 74 -10.38 -4.75 1.95
C LYS A 74 -10.96 -3.45 1.35
N PRO A 75 -10.12 -2.45 1.01
CA PRO A 75 -10.55 -1.21 0.35
C PRO A 75 -11.48 -1.40 -0.87
N GLU A 76 -11.24 -2.39 -1.75
CA GLU A 76 -12.10 -2.57 -2.92
C GLU A 76 -13.53 -3.05 -2.60
N MET A 77 -13.77 -3.50 -1.36
CA MET A 77 -15.08 -3.90 -0.85
C MET A 77 -15.89 -2.73 -0.28
N VAL A 78 -15.32 -1.52 -0.26
CA VAL A 78 -16.00 -0.27 0.11
C VAL A 78 -16.29 0.49 -1.18
N GLN A 79 -17.56 0.58 -1.56
CA GLN A 79 -18.04 1.10 -2.85
C GLN A 79 -18.93 2.34 -2.67
N GLY A 80 -19.19 3.05 -3.77
CA GLY A 80 -19.97 4.29 -3.75
C GLY A 80 -19.33 5.43 -2.94
N GLY A 81 -20.13 6.44 -2.64
CA GLY A 81 -19.71 7.68 -1.98
C GLY A 81 -18.93 8.65 -2.88
N PRO A 82 -18.70 9.90 -2.43
CA PRO A 82 -18.00 10.92 -3.19
C PRO A 82 -16.50 10.63 -3.40
N SER A 83 -15.93 11.15 -4.48
CA SER A 83 -14.54 10.89 -4.90
C SER A 83 -13.44 11.31 -3.92
N TRP A 84 -13.68 12.27 -3.02
CA TRP A 84 -12.67 12.67 -2.03
C TRP A 84 -12.34 11.55 -1.03
N LEU A 85 -13.20 10.53 -0.88
CA LEU A 85 -13.01 9.39 0.02
C LEU A 85 -11.71 8.59 -0.25
N GLU A 86 -11.20 8.60 -1.48
CA GLU A 86 -9.96 7.92 -1.92
C GLU A 86 -8.75 8.85 -2.02
N MET A 87 -8.94 10.17 -1.84
CA MET A 87 -7.92 11.18 -2.13
C MET A 87 -7.54 12.01 -0.90
N ARG A 88 -8.52 12.39 -0.06
CA ARG A 88 -8.24 13.04 1.22
C ARG A 88 -7.85 12.00 2.25
N ARG A 89 -6.77 12.28 2.96
CA ARG A 89 -6.17 11.41 3.97
C ARG A 89 -6.23 12.10 5.32
N PHE A 90 -6.52 11.31 6.35
CA PHE A 90 -6.69 11.78 7.71
C PHE A 90 -5.73 11.07 8.65
N ASP A 91 -5.22 11.80 9.62
CA ASP A 91 -4.59 11.25 10.80
C ASP A 91 -5.65 11.20 11.91
N VAL A 92 -5.74 10.05 12.59
CA VAL A 92 -6.61 9.77 13.73
C VAL A 92 -5.73 9.34 14.88
N VAL A 93 -5.75 10.12 15.96
CA VAL A 93 -5.12 9.77 17.24
C VAL A 93 -6.26 9.70 18.26
N ALA A 94 -6.40 8.59 18.97
CA ALA A 94 -7.51 8.43 19.92
C ALA A 94 -7.07 7.68 21.19
N LYS A 95 -7.90 7.74 22.24
CA LYS A 95 -7.64 7.11 23.55
C LYS A 95 -8.67 6.02 23.84
N ALA A 96 -8.23 4.86 24.32
CA ALA A 96 -9.07 3.79 24.81
C ALA A 96 -8.44 3.09 26.03
N ASP A 97 -9.13 2.14 26.65
CA ASP A 97 -8.50 1.26 27.65
C ASP A 97 -7.41 0.44 26.94
N PRO A 98 -6.17 0.32 27.48
CA PRO A 98 -5.14 -0.52 26.88
C PRO A 98 -5.56 -1.96 26.59
N LYS A 99 -6.58 -2.50 27.27
CA LYS A 99 -7.10 -3.87 27.08
C LYS A 99 -8.18 -3.98 25.99
N THR A 100 -8.52 -2.89 25.30
CA THR A 100 -9.53 -2.88 24.22
C THR A 100 -9.15 -3.86 23.12
N SER A 101 -10.03 -4.84 22.82
CA SER A 101 -9.75 -5.85 21.80
C SER A 101 -9.73 -5.26 20.38
N GLU A 102 -9.13 -5.97 19.42
CA GLU A 102 -9.16 -5.54 18.00
C GLU A 102 -10.60 -5.43 17.45
N ALA A 103 -11.51 -6.28 17.94
CA ALA A 103 -12.93 -6.22 17.58
C ALA A 103 -13.61 -4.96 18.16
N ASP A 104 -13.28 -4.59 19.40
CA ASP A 104 -13.79 -3.37 20.03
C ASP A 104 -13.19 -2.12 19.36
N GLN A 105 -11.90 -2.11 19.02
CA GLN A 105 -11.25 -1.03 18.27
C GLN A 105 -11.96 -0.77 16.93
N LYS A 106 -12.35 -1.83 16.22
CA LYS A 106 -13.16 -1.74 14.98
C LYS A 106 -14.54 -1.14 15.23
N LEU A 107 -15.22 -1.50 16.32
CA LEU A 107 -16.48 -0.87 16.71
C LEU A 107 -16.32 0.60 17.14
N MET A 108 -15.22 0.94 17.83
CA MET A 108 -14.87 2.33 18.18
C MET A 108 -14.63 3.19 16.93
N LEU A 109 -13.95 2.65 15.91
CA LEU A 109 -13.82 3.31 14.60
C LEU A 109 -15.17 3.49 13.91
N GLN A 110 -16.07 2.51 13.93
CA GLN A 110 -17.42 2.65 13.34
C GLN A 110 -18.21 3.77 14.02
N SER A 111 -18.14 3.89 15.35
CA SER A 111 -18.73 5.01 16.09
C SER A 111 -18.08 6.35 15.71
N LEU A 112 -16.74 6.42 15.69
CA LEU A 112 -15.99 7.62 15.30
C LEU A 112 -16.33 8.07 13.86
N LEU A 113 -16.45 7.16 12.91
CA LEU A 113 -16.84 7.46 11.53
C LEU A 113 -18.26 8.02 11.45
N ALA A 114 -19.21 7.45 12.20
CA ALA A 114 -20.59 7.92 12.26
C ALA A 114 -20.70 9.31 12.92
N GLU A 115 -19.94 9.58 13.99
CA GLU A 115 -19.99 10.83 14.76
C GLU A 115 -19.18 11.97 14.12
N ARG A 116 -17.99 11.66 13.59
CA ARG A 116 -17.07 12.67 13.04
C ARG A 116 -17.34 12.97 11.58
N PHE A 117 -17.61 11.95 10.77
CA PHE A 117 -17.87 12.10 9.33
C PHE A 117 -19.34 11.94 8.94
N GLY A 118 -20.26 11.72 9.89
CA GLY A 118 -21.69 11.53 9.57
C GLY A 118 -21.97 10.32 8.67
N LEU A 119 -21.07 9.33 8.69
CA LEU A 119 -21.04 8.21 7.76
C LEU A 119 -22.34 7.40 7.80
N VAL A 120 -22.93 7.17 6.62
CA VAL A 120 -24.02 6.21 6.42
C VAL A 120 -23.68 5.31 5.24
N MET A 121 -23.99 4.03 5.41
CA MET A 121 -23.75 2.97 4.43
C MET A 121 -24.74 1.82 4.62
N HIS A 122 -24.89 1.01 3.58
CA HIS A 122 -25.62 -0.25 3.60
C HIS A 122 -24.80 -1.39 2.97
N LYS A 123 -25.26 -2.63 3.15
CA LYS A 123 -24.71 -3.79 2.41
C LYS A 123 -25.38 -3.89 1.05
N GLY A 124 -24.59 -4.10 0.00
CA GLY A 124 -25.08 -4.36 -1.35
C GLY A 124 -24.16 -5.32 -2.10
N GLU A 125 -24.30 -5.37 -3.43
CA GLU A 125 -23.39 -6.08 -4.32
C GLU A 125 -22.83 -5.14 -5.37
N ALA A 126 -21.58 -5.37 -5.79
CA ALA A 126 -20.95 -4.65 -6.88
C ALA A 126 -20.27 -5.62 -7.87
N PRO A 127 -20.22 -5.30 -9.17
CA PRO A 127 -19.53 -6.10 -10.19
C PRO A 127 -18.01 -5.88 -10.11
N LEU A 128 -17.37 -6.46 -9.10
CA LEU A 128 -15.93 -6.33 -8.88
C LEU A 128 -15.13 -7.31 -9.75
N PRO A 129 -13.88 -6.96 -10.12
CA PRO A 129 -12.99 -7.90 -10.79
C PRO A 129 -12.69 -9.17 -9.97
N ALA A 130 -12.50 -10.27 -10.68
CA ALA A 130 -12.00 -11.55 -10.20
C ALA A 130 -11.36 -12.34 -11.36
N TYR A 131 -10.54 -13.32 -11.05
CA TYR A 131 -10.08 -14.32 -12.01
C TYR A 131 -10.93 -15.58 -11.88
N VAL A 132 -11.63 -15.98 -12.93
CA VAL A 132 -12.48 -17.18 -12.93
C VAL A 132 -11.66 -18.37 -13.43
N LEU A 133 -11.49 -19.37 -12.58
CA LEU A 133 -10.82 -20.64 -12.90
C LEU A 133 -11.86 -21.65 -13.40
N THR A 134 -11.73 -22.10 -14.65
CA THR A 134 -12.67 -23.03 -15.30
C THR A 134 -11.95 -24.28 -15.83
N ALA A 135 -12.71 -25.35 -16.08
CA ALA A 135 -12.21 -26.59 -16.71
C ALA A 135 -12.90 -26.75 -18.08
N PRO A 136 -12.23 -26.40 -19.20
CA PRO A 136 -12.82 -26.50 -20.53
C PRO A 136 -13.34 -27.92 -20.84
N GLY A 137 -14.65 -28.04 -21.04
CA GLY A 137 -15.31 -29.34 -21.26
C GLY A 137 -15.26 -30.30 -20.05
N GLY A 138 -15.06 -29.79 -18.83
CA GLY A 138 -14.93 -30.60 -17.61
C GLY A 138 -13.64 -31.42 -17.51
N LYS A 139 -12.62 -31.10 -18.33
CA LYS A 139 -11.37 -31.84 -18.38
C LYS A 139 -10.24 -31.12 -17.64
N THR A 140 -9.27 -31.90 -17.19
CA THR A 140 -8.02 -31.44 -16.58
C THR A 140 -6.86 -32.34 -17.01
N LYS A 141 -5.63 -31.82 -16.94
CA LYS A 141 -4.38 -32.56 -17.08
C LYS A 141 -3.78 -32.96 -15.73
N MET A 142 -4.34 -32.46 -14.62
CA MET A 142 -3.92 -32.80 -13.27
C MET A 142 -4.18 -34.30 -13.00
N LYS A 143 -3.32 -34.92 -12.20
CA LYS A 143 -3.46 -36.31 -11.77
C LYS A 143 -4.38 -36.36 -10.55
N GLN A 144 -5.28 -37.33 -10.47
CA GLN A 144 -6.13 -37.48 -9.29
C GLN A 144 -5.30 -37.99 -8.09
N SER A 145 -5.46 -37.35 -6.93
CA SER A 145 -4.93 -37.82 -5.65
C SER A 145 -5.93 -38.77 -4.97
N PRO A 146 -5.47 -39.64 -4.05
CA PRO A 146 -6.36 -40.34 -3.12
C PRO A 146 -7.27 -39.36 -2.34
N GLU A 147 -8.47 -39.80 -1.98
CA GLU A 147 -9.47 -38.97 -1.30
C GLU A 147 -9.04 -38.59 0.13
N ASP A 148 -8.31 -39.47 0.80
CA ASP A 148 -7.69 -39.28 2.10
C ASP A 148 -6.39 -38.45 2.05
N ALA A 149 -5.81 -38.21 0.87
CA ALA A 149 -4.50 -37.57 0.73
C ALA A 149 -4.41 -36.21 1.43
N GLU A 150 -3.38 -36.02 2.24
CA GLU A 150 -3.08 -34.75 2.89
C GLU A 150 -2.56 -33.70 1.88
N ARG A 151 -2.86 -32.42 2.16
CA ARG A 151 -2.38 -31.29 1.36
C ARG A 151 -0.90 -31.08 1.58
N ASN A 152 -0.11 -31.27 0.52
CA ASN A 152 1.32 -31.04 0.51
C ASN A 152 1.68 -30.24 -0.74
N CYS A 153 2.44 -29.14 -0.59
CA CYS A 153 3.05 -28.39 -1.68
C CYS A 153 4.55 -28.22 -1.39
N LYS A 154 5.40 -28.46 -2.39
CA LYS A 154 6.86 -28.32 -2.29
C LYS A 154 7.37 -27.38 -3.38
N PRO A 155 7.99 -26.25 -3.04
CA PRO A 155 8.70 -25.41 -4.01
C PRO A 155 9.97 -26.14 -4.47
N GLN A 156 10.25 -26.10 -5.78
CA GLN A 156 11.47 -26.64 -6.37
C GLN A 156 12.49 -25.51 -6.55
N ASN A 157 13.28 -25.27 -5.51
CA ASN A 157 14.28 -24.20 -5.50
C ASN A 157 15.43 -24.46 -6.50
N GLY A 158 16.02 -23.39 -7.03
CA GLY A 158 17.23 -23.46 -7.86
C GLY A 158 16.99 -23.82 -9.35
N GLN A 159 15.75 -23.75 -9.84
CA GLN A 159 15.48 -23.87 -11.27
C GLN A 159 15.62 -22.51 -11.96
N GLU A 160 16.47 -22.48 -12.98
CA GLU A 160 16.62 -21.34 -13.89
C GLU A 160 16.13 -21.72 -15.28
N MET A 161 15.60 -20.75 -16.01
CA MET A 161 15.25 -20.90 -17.42
C MET A 161 16.49 -20.70 -18.30
N ALA A 162 16.36 -20.99 -19.60
CA ALA A 162 17.31 -20.47 -20.58
C ALA A 162 17.44 -18.94 -20.42
N GLY A 163 18.67 -18.42 -20.35
CA GLY A 163 18.95 -17.02 -19.99
C GLY A 163 19.17 -16.73 -18.50
N GLY A 164 19.12 -17.74 -17.61
CA GLY A 164 19.52 -17.59 -16.21
C GLY A 164 18.57 -16.71 -15.38
N ALA A 165 17.29 -16.65 -15.77
CA ALA A 165 16.23 -16.04 -14.98
C ALA A 165 15.56 -17.10 -14.09
N PRO A 166 15.26 -16.81 -12.81
CA PRO A 166 14.72 -17.80 -11.88
C PRO A 166 13.28 -18.18 -12.26
N LEU A 167 12.99 -19.48 -12.25
CA LEU A 167 11.67 -20.06 -12.44
C LEU A 167 11.10 -20.47 -11.09
N ASN A 168 9.94 -19.94 -10.71
CA ASN A 168 9.19 -20.48 -9.59
C ASN A 168 8.52 -21.76 -10.06
N VAL A 169 8.74 -22.88 -9.37
CA VAL A 169 8.03 -24.15 -9.62
C VAL A 169 7.53 -24.70 -8.30
N ILE A 170 6.26 -25.10 -8.25
CA ILE A 170 5.68 -25.76 -7.08
C ILE A 170 4.94 -27.01 -7.53
N SER A 171 5.27 -28.15 -6.92
CA SER A 171 4.51 -29.40 -7.04
C SER A 171 3.61 -29.57 -5.83
N CYS A 172 2.34 -29.89 -6.06
CA CYS A 172 1.32 -30.03 -5.01
C CYS A 172 0.52 -31.33 -5.17
N SER A 173 -0.01 -31.83 -4.06
CA SER A 173 -0.81 -33.06 -3.95
C SER A 173 -1.90 -32.91 -2.89
N GLY A 174 -3.08 -33.51 -3.11
CA GLY A 174 -4.16 -33.56 -2.12
C GLY A 174 -5.09 -32.34 -2.08
N PHE A 175 -5.07 -31.46 -3.09
CA PHE A 175 -5.84 -30.20 -3.10
C PHE A 175 -7.18 -30.33 -3.85
N SER A 176 -8.24 -29.71 -3.34
CA SER A 176 -9.48 -29.49 -4.11
C SER A 176 -9.36 -28.34 -5.12
N ALA A 177 -10.34 -28.18 -6.02
CA ALA A 177 -10.35 -27.08 -6.99
C ALA A 177 -10.47 -25.68 -6.34
N ASP A 178 -11.16 -25.55 -5.21
CA ASP A 178 -11.25 -24.29 -4.43
C ASP A 178 -9.93 -23.95 -3.75
N GLU A 179 -9.21 -24.98 -3.30
CA GLU A 179 -7.88 -24.83 -2.71
C GLU A 179 -6.82 -24.51 -3.75
N ILE A 180 -6.96 -25.02 -4.99
CA ILE A 180 -6.14 -24.61 -6.15
C ILE A 180 -6.38 -23.14 -6.49
N ALA A 181 -7.64 -22.69 -6.55
CA ALA A 181 -7.97 -21.29 -6.76
C ALA A 181 -7.34 -20.40 -5.67
N THR A 182 -7.47 -20.80 -4.40
CA THR A 182 -6.87 -20.11 -3.24
C THR A 182 -5.34 -20.07 -3.32
N LEU A 183 -4.70 -21.19 -3.66
CA LEU A 183 -3.25 -21.30 -3.81
C LEU A 183 -2.74 -20.39 -4.94
N LEU A 184 -3.38 -20.39 -6.11
CA LEU A 184 -2.99 -19.55 -7.25
C LEU A 184 -3.00 -18.06 -6.86
N ALA A 185 -4.05 -17.60 -6.17
CA ALA A 185 -4.15 -16.23 -5.68
C ALA A 185 -3.03 -15.86 -4.68
N GLN A 186 -2.53 -16.83 -3.91
CA GLN A 186 -1.44 -16.63 -2.94
C GLN A 186 -0.05 -16.64 -3.58
N VAL A 187 0.26 -17.64 -4.43
CA VAL A 187 1.62 -17.84 -4.94
C VAL A 187 1.94 -17.01 -6.18
N ALA A 188 0.94 -16.66 -6.99
CA ALA A 188 1.08 -15.86 -8.21
C ALA A 188 0.41 -14.48 -8.07
N ASN A 189 0.39 -13.92 -6.85
CA ASN A 189 -0.25 -12.64 -6.51
C ASN A 189 0.19 -11.45 -7.38
N ASN A 190 1.42 -11.47 -7.91
CA ASN A 190 1.95 -10.46 -8.85
C ASN A 190 1.35 -10.55 -10.27
N TYR A 191 0.76 -11.68 -10.66
CA TYR A 191 -0.09 -11.82 -11.86
C TYR A 191 -1.59 -11.71 -11.54
N LEU A 192 -1.98 -12.04 -10.31
CA LEU A 192 -3.36 -12.23 -9.87
C LEU A 192 -3.71 -11.29 -8.68
N PRO A 193 -3.79 -9.96 -8.90
CA PRO A 193 -4.11 -9.00 -7.84
C PRO A 193 -5.57 -9.06 -7.38
N ASP A 194 -6.48 -9.50 -8.26
CA ASP A 194 -7.90 -9.72 -7.95
C ASP A 194 -8.13 -11.19 -7.51
N PRO A 195 -9.14 -11.51 -6.68
CA PRO A 195 -9.35 -12.87 -6.16
C PRO A 195 -9.63 -13.92 -7.26
N VAL A 196 -9.19 -15.17 -7.04
CA VAL A 196 -9.53 -16.30 -7.93
C VAL A 196 -10.81 -16.98 -7.44
N LEU A 197 -11.78 -17.16 -8.34
CA LEU A 197 -13.05 -17.85 -8.10
C LEU A 197 -13.08 -19.18 -8.86
N ASN A 198 -13.34 -20.28 -8.15
CA ASN A 198 -13.49 -21.60 -8.76
C ASN A 198 -14.86 -21.72 -9.46
N GLN A 199 -14.83 -22.05 -10.76
CA GLN A 199 -15.98 -22.48 -11.55
C GLN A 199 -15.64 -23.73 -12.40
N THR A 200 -14.65 -24.52 -11.98
CA THR A 200 -14.19 -25.73 -12.69
C THR A 200 -15.21 -26.87 -12.68
N ARG A 201 -16.00 -26.98 -11.59
CA ARG A 201 -16.84 -28.15 -11.26
C ARG A 201 -16.05 -29.47 -11.18
N LEU A 202 -14.75 -29.40 -10.89
CA LEU A 202 -13.92 -30.59 -10.66
C LEU A 202 -14.05 -31.04 -9.19
N GLU A 203 -14.50 -32.27 -9.01
CA GLU A 203 -14.60 -32.93 -7.71
C GLU A 203 -13.30 -33.66 -7.33
N GLY A 204 -13.20 -34.12 -6.08
CA GLY A 204 -12.03 -34.84 -5.57
C GLY A 204 -10.78 -33.98 -5.35
N LYS A 205 -9.65 -34.65 -5.14
CA LYS A 205 -8.33 -34.05 -4.86
C LYS A 205 -7.36 -34.27 -6.01
N TRP A 206 -6.42 -33.35 -6.18
CA TRP A 206 -5.55 -33.27 -7.35
C TRP A 206 -4.07 -33.14 -6.98
N GLU A 207 -3.23 -33.76 -7.82
CA GLU A 207 -1.78 -33.68 -7.86
C GLU A 207 -1.36 -32.99 -9.16
N PHE A 208 -0.50 -31.98 -9.03
CA PHE A 208 -0.13 -31.11 -10.15
C PHE A 208 1.22 -30.43 -9.92
N THR A 209 1.71 -29.74 -10.94
CA THR A 209 2.85 -28.82 -10.84
C THR A 209 2.56 -27.58 -11.67
N ILE A 210 2.84 -26.41 -11.10
CA ILE A 210 2.75 -25.10 -11.76
C ILE A 210 4.13 -24.45 -11.81
N LYS A 211 4.37 -23.66 -12.86
CA LYS A 211 5.65 -22.98 -13.09
C LYS A 211 5.47 -21.58 -13.69
N TRP A 212 6.17 -20.57 -13.18
CA TRP A 212 6.10 -19.20 -13.69
C TRP A 212 7.32 -18.36 -13.34
N THR A 213 7.69 -17.44 -14.23
CA THR A 213 8.68 -16.40 -13.94
C THR A 213 8.04 -15.33 -13.05
N ASP A 214 8.71 -14.88 -11.98
CA ASP A 214 8.21 -13.74 -11.20
C ASP A 214 8.06 -12.51 -12.10
N MET A 215 6.99 -11.72 -11.94
CA MET A 215 6.70 -10.61 -12.85
C MET A 215 7.86 -9.60 -12.96
N ARG A 216 8.60 -9.38 -11.87
CA ARG A 216 9.78 -8.49 -11.79
C ARG A 216 11.00 -9.04 -12.53
N GLN A 217 11.03 -10.34 -12.80
CA GLN A 217 12.11 -11.05 -13.49
C GLN A 217 11.81 -11.29 -14.98
N ARG A 218 10.60 -10.96 -15.47
CA ARG A 218 10.23 -11.17 -16.88
C ARG A 218 11.08 -10.37 -17.86
N ALA A 219 11.45 -9.13 -17.51
CA ALA A 219 12.38 -8.33 -18.33
C ALA A 219 13.75 -9.01 -18.49
N LYS A 220 14.26 -9.68 -17.44
CA LYS A 220 15.50 -10.47 -17.50
C LYS A 220 15.34 -11.75 -18.35
N ALA A 221 14.16 -12.38 -18.29
CA ALA A 221 13.84 -13.59 -19.04
C ALA A 221 13.53 -13.36 -20.53
N GLY A 222 13.10 -12.15 -20.91
CA GLY A 222 12.71 -11.83 -22.29
C GLY A 222 11.62 -12.75 -22.81
N ALA A 223 11.86 -13.38 -23.97
CA ALA A 223 10.91 -14.29 -24.63
C ALA A 223 10.63 -15.58 -23.84
N GLU A 224 11.56 -16.03 -23.00
CA GLU A 224 11.43 -17.27 -22.21
C GLU A 224 10.51 -17.10 -20.97
N ALA A 225 9.94 -15.92 -20.76
CA ALA A 225 9.16 -15.56 -19.57
C ALA A 225 7.79 -16.29 -19.47
N VAL A 226 7.76 -17.43 -18.78
CA VAL A 226 6.53 -18.22 -18.53
C VAL A 226 5.55 -17.47 -17.62
N SER A 227 4.35 -17.17 -18.14
CA SER A 227 3.25 -16.60 -17.37
C SER A 227 2.47 -17.67 -16.59
N ILE A 228 1.84 -17.28 -15.48
CA ILE A 228 0.97 -18.21 -14.72
C ILE A 228 -0.21 -18.71 -15.56
N PHE A 229 -0.78 -17.86 -16.43
CA PHE A 229 -1.87 -18.22 -17.34
C PHE A 229 -1.46 -19.36 -18.28
N ASN A 230 -0.25 -19.28 -18.84
CA ASN A 230 0.29 -20.32 -19.72
C ASN A 230 0.50 -21.64 -18.96
N SER A 231 0.95 -21.62 -17.69
CA SER A 231 1.10 -22.85 -16.90
C SER A 231 -0.25 -23.46 -16.48
N VAL A 232 -1.22 -22.64 -16.07
CA VAL A 232 -2.58 -23.12 -15.76
C VAL A 232 -3.23 -23.79 -17.00
N GLN A 233 -3.04 -23.23 -18.20
CA GLN A 233 -3.54 -23.82 -19.44
C GLN A 233 -2.74 -25.04 -19.91
N ASN A 234 -1.42 -24.97 -19.89
CA ASN A 234 -0.57 -26.00 -20.49
C ASN A 234 -0.27 -27.17 -19.54
N ASP A 235 -0.08 -26.91 -18.26
CA ASP A 235 0.24 -27.93 -17.26
C ASP A 235 -1.00 -28.46 -16.54
N LEU A 236 -1.97 -27.61 -16.16
CA LEU A 236 -3.20 -28.06 -15.47
C LEU A 236 -4.37 -28.38 -16.42
N GLY A 237 -4.37 -27.82 -17.63
CA GLY A 237 -5.49 -27.95 -18.56
C GLY A 237 -6.72 -27.14 -18.16
N LEU A 238 -6.57 -26.22 -17.21
CA LEU A 238 -7.62 -25.30 -16.75
C LEU A 238 -7.49 -23.96 -17.48
N MET A 239 -8.50 -23.10 -17.42
CA MET A 239 -8.46 -21.76 -18.00
C MET A 239 -8.74 -20.72 -16.92
N LEU A 240 -7.92 -19.67 -16.86
CA LEU A 240 -7.97 -18.62 -15.84
C LEU A 240 -8.20 -17.27 -16.52
N GLU A 241 -9.42 -16.74 -16.43
CA GLU A 241 -9.84 -15.53 -17.16
C GLU A 241 -10.22 -14.42 -16.20
N ARG A 242 -9.72 -13.20 -16.42
CA ARG A 242 -10.16 -12.03 -15.65
C ARG A 242 -11.54 -11.57 -16.12
N LYS A 243 -12.51 -11.55 -15.21
CA LYS A 243 -13.92 -11.18 -15.45
C LYS A 243 -14.46 -10.33 -14.30
N THR A 244 -15.60 -9.69 -14.49
CA THR A 244 -16.37 -9.10 -13.37
C THR A 244 -17.28 -10.17 -12.77
N ALA A 245 -17.45 -10.13 -11.44
CA ALA A 245 -18.38 -10.99 -10.71
C ALA A 245 -19.09 -10.15 -9.63
N PRO A 246 -20.39 -10.41 -9.34
CA PRO A 246 -21.04 -9.80 -8.20
C PRO A 246 -20.33 -10.26 -6.92
N ARG A 247 -19.88 -9.28 -6.11
CA ARG A 247 -19.27 -9.50 -4.79
C ARG A 247 -20.01 -8.64 -3.76
N PRO A 248 -20.25 -9.16 -2.54
CA PRO A 248 -20.89 -8.38 -1.47
C PRO A 248 -19.97 -7.24 -1.03
N VAL A 249 -20.52 -6.05 -0.87
CA VAL A 249 -19.79 -4.81 -0.55
C VAL A 249 -20.52 -3.96 0.48
N TRP A 250 -19.80 -3.04 1.11
CA TRP A 250 -20.40 -1.89 1.80
C TRP A 250 -20.51 -0.73 0.83
N ILE A 251 -21.71 -0.18 0.65
CA ILE A 251 -21.97 0.97 -0.21
C ILE A 251 -22.11 2.21 0.67
N VAL A 252 -21.25 3.21 0.48
CA VAL A 252 -21.28 4.49 1.19
C VAL A 252 -22.37 5.38 0.59
N ASP A 253 -23.43 5.61 1.35
CA ASP A 253 -24.53 6.49 0.97
C ASP A 253 -24.16 7.96 1.12
N ARG A 254 -23.43 8.30 2.20
CA ARG A 254 -22.89 9.63 2.45
C ARG A 254 -21.80 9.64 3.52
N ALA A 255 -20.89 10.60 3.39
CA ALA A 255 -20.00 11.09 4.44
C ALA A 255 -19.80 12.61 4.25
N SER A 256 -19.52 13.32 5.33
CA SER A 256 -19.13 14.73 5.35
C SER A 256 -17.65 14.88 5.05
N GLU A 257 -17.30 15.74 4.10
CA GLU A 257 -15.90 15.95 3.69
C GLU A 257 -15.03 16.58 4.79
N THR A 258 -15.61 17.49 5.57
CA THR A 258 -14.97 18.04 6.76
C THR A 258 -15.48 17.29 7.99
N PRO A 259 -14.62 16.66 8.82
CA PRO A 259 -15.06 16.06 10.06
C PRO A 259 -15.56 17.14 11.04
N THR A 260 -16.47 16.77 11.95
CA THR A 260 -16.89 17.66 13.05
C THR A 260 -15.67 18.09 13.87
N PRO A 261 -15.64 19.32 14.45
CA PRO A 261 -14.45 19.79 15.18
C PRO A 261 -14.01 18.89 16.34
N ASN A 262 -12.71 18.82 16.60
CA ASN A 262 -12.16 18.11 17.75
C ASN A 262 -12.62 18.75 19.08
N SER A 263 -12.76 17.92 20.12
CA SER A 263 -13.07 18.42 21.46
C SER A 263 -11.93 19.33 21.97
N PRO A 264 -12.22 20.50 22.58
CA PRO A 264 -11.20 21.34 23.22
C PRO A 264 -10.37 20.62 24.29
N ALA A 265 -10.86 19.49 24.83
CA ALA A 265 -10.14 18.66 25.78
C ALA A 265 -8.96 17.87 25.15
N VAL A 266 -8.88 17.72 23.81
CA VAL A 266 -7.82 16.95 23.13
C VAL A 266 -6.43 17.39 23.56
N ALA A 267 -6.16 18.70 23.59
CA ALA A 267 -4.86 19.24 23.97
C ALA A 267 -4.42 18.92 25.41
N LYS A 268 -5.36 18.51 26.28
CA LYS A 268 -5.12 18.17 27.70
C LYS A 268 -5.15 16.67 27.97
N GLU A 269 -6.08 15.94 27.36
CA GLU A 269 -6.34 14.52 27.64
C GLU A 269 -5.68 13.57 26.64
N LEU A 270 -5.31 14.09 25.47
CA LEU A 270 -4.56 13.44 24.42
C LEU A 270 -3.41 14.34 23.90
N PRO A 271 -2.53 14.89 24.78
CA PRO A 271 -1.42 15.72 24.36
C PRO A 271 -0.51 14.95 23.39
N PRO A 272 0.20 15.61 22.46
CA PRO A 272 1.18 14.91 21.61
C PRO A 272 2.20 14.17 22.48
N LEU A 273 2.58 12.97 22.07
CA LEU A 273 3.69 12.27 22.73
C LEU A 273 4.99 13.07 22.48
N PRO A 274 5.95 13.08 23.42
CA PRO A 274 7.29 13.56 23.12
C PRO A 274 7.84 12.75 21.94
N MET A 275 8.56 13.39 21.02
CA MET A 275 9.15 12.65 19.90
C MET A 275 10.07 11.55 20.46
N PRO A 276 10.02 10.32 19.93
CA PRO A 276 10.99 9.30 20.30
C PRO A 276 12.40 9.78 19.97
N GLN A 277 13.38 9.22 20.68
CA GLN A 277 14.80 9.46 20.45
C GLN A 277 15.53 8.11 20.41
N PHE A 278 16.72 8.10 19.80
CA PHE A 278 17.57 6.91 19.82
C PHE A 278 18.16 6.73 21.23
N GLU A 279 17.71 5.69 21.93
CA GLU A 279 18.26 5.23 23.21
C GLU A 279 19.76 4.94 23.10
N VAL A 280 20.17 4.37 21.96
CA VAL A 280 21.57 4.17 21.59
C VAL A 280 21.73 4.67 20.16
N SER A 281 22.69 5.57 19.94
CA SER A 281 23.09 6.01 18.60
C SER A 281 24.61 6.03 18.48
N THR A 282 25.10 5.56 17.34
CA THR A 282 26.51 5.72 16.94
C THR A 282 26.58 6.08 15.47
N ILE A 283 27.47 7.03 15.15
CA ILE A 283 27.84 7.39 13.78
C ILE A 283 29.37 7.49 13.75
N LYS A 284 30.01 6.78 12.83
CA LYS A 284 31.46 6.78 12.64
C LYS A 284 31.83 6.65 11.16
N PRO A 285 32.97 7.18 10.71
CA PRO A 285 33.52 6.82 9.41
C PRO A 285 33.67 5.29 9.28
N SER A 286 33.31 4.75 8.11
CA SER A 286 33.42 3.32 7.83
C SER A 286 34.88 2.87 7.81
N GLY A 287 35.16 1.70 8.37
CA GLY A 287 36.50 1.09 8.31
C GLY A 287 36.82 0.50 6.93
N PRO A 288 38.10 0.24 6.62
CA PRO A 288 38.52 -0.36 5.35
C PRO A 288 37.99 -1.81 5.14
N ASN A 289 37.49 -2.44 6.20
CA ASN A 289 36.89 -3.78 6.19
C ASN A 289 35.36 -3.76 6.39
N SER A 290 34.72 -2.58 6.45
CA SER A 290 33.27 -2.46 6.46
C SER A 290 32.67 -3.02 5.16
N LYS A 291 31.40 -3.41 5.17
CA LYS A 291 30.72 -4.01 4.00
C LYS A 291 29.46 -3.21 3.66
N PRO A 292 29.23 -2.86 2.39
CA PRO A 292 28.14 -1.98 2.02
C PRO A 292 26.78 -2.67 2.22
N GLY A 293 25.84 -1.93 2.80
CA GLY A 293 24.46 -2.37 3.00
C GLY A 293 23.98 -2.12 4.43
N GLY A 294 22.85 -2.73 4.79
CA GLY A 294 22.26 -2.59 6.11
C GLY A 294 20.77 -2.88 6.14
N MET A 295 20.15 -2.58 7.27
CA MET A 295 18.71 -2.69 7.48
C MET A 295 18.20 -1.51 8.32
N ILE A 296 17.06 -0.96 7.88
CA ILE A 296 16.19 -0.11 8.69
C ILE A 296 14.94 -0.95 8.99
N ARG A 297 14.60 -1.15 10.26
CA ARG A 297 13.44 -1.95 10.68
C ARG A 297 12.99 -1.55 12.08
N ASN A 298 11.73 -1.13 12.22
CA ASN A 298 11.05 -0.85 13.49
C ASN A 298 11.93 -0.15 14.55
N GLY A 299 12.25 1.12 14.35
CA GLY A 299 13.05 1.91 15.30
C GLY A 299 14.55 1.56 15.35
N GLN A 300 15.00 0.49 14.68
CA GLN A 300 16.41 0.11 14.58
C GLN A 300 16.98 0.41 13.18
N MET A 301 18.18 0.98 13.15
CA MET A 301 19.00 1.19 11.97
C MET A 301 20.37 0.55 12.19
N THR A 302 20.78 -0.35 11.29
CA THR A 302 22.13 -0.90 11.24
C THR A 302 22.61 -0.76 9.80
N LEU A 303 23.40 0.28 9.52
CA LEU A 303 23.84 0.68 8.19
C LEU A 303 25.38 0.72 8.13
N SER A 304 25.96 0.33 7.01
CA SER A 304 27.41 0.32 6.80
C SER A 304 27.79 0.75 5.38
N MET A 305 28.88 1.53 5.30
CA MET A 305 29.35 2.23 4.10
C MET A 305 28.28 3.10 3.41
N ILE A 306 27.50 3.85 4.21
CA ILE A 306 26.43 4.71 3.69
C ILE A 306 26.87 6.19 3.69
N PRO A 307 26.65 6.95 2.60
CA PRO A 307 26.91 8.39 2.58
C PRO A 307 25.80 9.19 3.26
N ILE A 308 26.16 10.35 3.83
CA ILE A 308 25.20 11.20 4.54
C ILE A 308 24.07 11.69 3.61
N LYS A 309 24.31 11.85 2.30
CA LYS A 309 23.26 12.13 1.31
C LYS A 309 22.08 11.17 1.40
N PHE A 310 22.33 9.87 1.57
CA PHE A 310 21.27 8.86 1.71
C PHE A 310 20.42 9.11 2.97
N LEU A 311 21.08 9.37 4.10
CA LEU A 311 20.41 9.67 5.37
C LEU A 311 19.57 10.95 5.27
N LEU A 312 20.09 12.01 4.64
CA LEU A 312 19.35 13.24 4.38
C LEU A 312 18.12 13.00 3.50
N THR A 313 18.26 12.28 2.37
CA THR A 313 17.12 11.99 1.49
C THR A 313 16.04 11.15 2.19
N TYR A 314 16.42 10.20 3.05
CA TYR A 314 15.46 9.43 3.84
C TYR A 314 14.78 10.28 4.91
N ALA A 315 15.57 11.03 5.69
CA ALA A 315 15.11 11.85 6.81
C ALA A 315 14.14 12.98 6.42
N TRP A 316 14.30 13.57 5.23
CA TRP A 316 13.38 14.59 4.68
C TRP A 316 12.37 14.05 3.64
N ASP A 317 12.30 12.72 3.47
CA ASP A 317 11.44 12.02 2.49
C ASP A 317 11.55 12.54 1.04
N PHE A 318 12.75 12.93 0.63
CA PHE A 318 13.02 13.30 -0.76
C PHE A 318 13.17 12.07 -1.65
N ASN A 319 12.96 12.24 -2.96
CA ASN A 319 13.26 11.20 -3.93
C ASN A 319 14.80 11.03 -4.02
N PRO A 320 15.37 9.84 -3.78
CA PRO A 320 16.82 9.64 -3.78
C PRO A 320 17.47 9.85 -5.15
N ASN A 321 16.68 9.91 -6.23
CA ASN A 321 17.14 10.18 -7.59
C ASN A 321 17.16 11.67 -7.95
N ASP A 322 16.66 12.58 -7.09
CA ASP A 322 16.64 14.02 -7.36
C ASP A 322 17.95 14.69 -6.90
N PRO A 323 18.74 15.29 -7.81
CA PRO A 323 19.94 16.02 -7.43
C PRO A 323 19.67 17.46 -6.93
N GLN A 324 18.42 17.94 -6.97
CA GLN A 324 18.09 19.36 -6.74
C GLN A 324 17.48 19.65 -5.36
N MET A 325 16.98 18.62 -4.66
CA MET A 325 16.19 18.80 -3.42
C MET A 325 17.02 19.14 -2.16
N ILE A 326 18.34 18.96 -2.22
CA ILE A 326 19.28 19.34 -1.14
C ILE A 326 20.37 20.21 -1.75
N VAL A 327 20.63 21.37 -1.15
CA VAL A 327 21.50 22.41 -1.72
C VAL A 327 22.56 22.85 -0.69
N ASN A 328 23.68 23.39 -1.18
CA ASN A 328 24.89 23.72 -0.41
C ASN A 328 25.60 22.50 0.24
N MET A 329 25.34 21.27 -0.21
CA MET A 329 26.06 20.07 0.25
C MET A 329 27.57 20.18 -0.04
N PRO A 330 28.45 20.06 0.97
CA PRO A 330 29.86 19.77 0.73
C PRO A 330 30.04 18.40 0.07
N ALA A 331 31.07 18.23 -0.77
CA ALA A 331 31.27 17.01 -1.56
C ALA A 331 31.35 15.72 -0.71
N TRP A 332 31.91 15.80 0.51
CA TRP A 332 32.02 14.67 1.43
C TRP A 332 30.67 14.05 1.79
N ILE A 333 29.55 14.80 1.76
CA ILE A 333 28.21 14.26 2.01
C ILE A 333 27.82 13.17 1.00
N GLU A 334 28.38 13.21 -0.21
CA GLU A 334 28.15 12.21 -1.27
C GLU A 334 29.24 11.12 -1.28
N THR A 335 30.51 11.51 -1.12
CA THR A 335 31.67 10.61 -1.24
C THR A 335 31.94 9.80 0.00
N ASP A 336 31.80 10.37 1.19
CA ASP A 336 32.33 9.79 2.42
C ASP A 336 31.32 8.85 3.04
N LYS A 337 31.82 7.82 3.70
CA LYS A 337 31.05 6.63 4.05
C LYS A 337 31.08 6.40 5.54
N PHE A 338 29.90 6.22 6.12
CA PHE A 338 29.68 6.08 7.54
C PHE A 338 29.03 4.73 7.87
N ASP A 339 29.39 4.19 9.03
CA ASP A 339 28.67 3.11 9.69
C ASP A 339 27.80 3.73 10.77
N ILE A 340 26.50 3.40 10.76
CA ILE A 340 25.48 3.93 11.66
C ILE A 340 24.81 2.75 12.37
N VAL A 341 24.83 2.75 13.70
CA VAL A 341 24.01 1.85 14.51
C VAL A 341 23.18 2.70 15.45
N ALA A 342 21.86 2.69 15.25
CA ALA A 342 20.91 3.44 16.05
C ALA A 342 19.71 2.55 16.45
N LYS A 343 19.27 2.66 17.70
CA LYS A 343 18.14 1.90 18.27
C LYS A 343 17.28 2.86 19.08
N ALA A 344 15.99 2.92 18.75
CA ALA A 344 14.99 3.66 19.50
C ALA A 344 14.67 3.01 20.86
N ALA A 345 14.24 3.82 21.81
CA ALA A 345 13.52 3.32 22.98
C ALA A 345 12.16 2.77 22.52
N MET A 346 11.85 1.51 22.86
CA MET A 346 10.57 0.86 22.57
C MET A 346 9.77 0.69 23.87
N PRO A 347 8.43 0.81 23.84
CA PRO A 347 7.59 0.37 24.94
C PRO A 347 7.76 -1.13 25.21
N GLU A 348 7.54 -1.55 26.47
CA GLU A 348 7.52 -2.97 26.83
C GLU A 348 6.37 -3.71 26.11
N PRO A 349 6.60 -4.90 25.52
CA PRO A 349 5.54 -5.66 24.85
C PRO A 349 4.44 -6.12 25.82
N VAL A 350 3.19 -5.76 25.51
CA VAL A 350 2.02 -6.21 26.28
C VAL A 350 1.56 -7.58 25.79
N ALA A 351 1.41 -8.54 26.70
CA ALA A 351 0.96 -9.89 26.37
C ALA A 351 -0.44 -9.86 25.71
N GLY A 352 -0.56 -10.50 24.55
CA GLY A 352 -1.80 -10.51 23.75
C GLY A 352 -1.96 -9.33 22.77
N GLN A 353 -1.00 -8.39 22.72
CA GLN A 353 -0.97 -7.33 21.72
C GLN A 353 0.08 -7.58 20.64
N LEU A 354 -0.02 -6.85 19.52
CA LEU A 354 1.06 -6.78 18.53
C LEU A 354 2.28 -6.05 19.14
N PRO A 355 3.52 -6.46 18.81
CA PRO A 355 4.72 -5.75 19.27
C PRO A 355 4.67 -4.28 18.84
N PRO A 356 5.07 -3.32 19.70
CA PRO A 356 5.04 -1.91 19.36
C PRO A 356 5.88 -1.62 18.12
N GLN A 357 5.37 -0.72 17.27
CA GLN A 357 6.06 -0.25 16.06
C GLN A 357 6.38 1.24 16.21
N ILE A 358 7.54 1.67 15.69
CA ILE A 358 7.80 3.08 15.42
C ILE A 358 7.43 3.38 13.97
N GLU A 359 6.70 4.47 13.77
CA GLU A 359 6.30 4.91 12.45
C GLU A 359 7.48 5.47 11.65
N ASP A 360 7.49 5.24 10.33
CA ASP A 360 8.55 5.70 9.41
C ASP A 360 8.80 7.21 9.53
N ARG A 361 7.74 8.00 9.74
CA ARG A 361 7.82 9.45 9.95
C ARG A 361 8.53 9.82 11.26
N GLU A 362 8.29 9.08 12.33
CA GLU A 362 8.90 9.33 13.64
C GLU A 362 10.38 8.92 13.62
N LEU A 363 10.71 7.80 12.98
CA LEU A 363 12.09 7.38 12.75
C LEU A 363 12.88 8.38 11.87
N ARG A 364 12.23 9.01 10.89
CA ARG A 364 12.83 10.07 10.07
C ARG A 364 13.09 11.33 10.90
N LEU A 365 12.16 11.75 11.75
CA LEU A 365 12.34 12.88 12.67
C LEU A 365 13.45 12.62 13.70
N MET A 366 13.54 11.40 14.23
CA MET A 366 14.69 10.95 15.05
C MET A 366 16.02 11.07 14.31
N LEU A 367 16.03 10.71 13.01
CA LEU A 367 17.23 10.81 12.17
C LEU A 367 17.58 12.27 11.83
N GLN A 368 16.59 13.15 11.60
CA GLN A 368 16.83 14.58 11.47
C GLN A 368 17.53 15.14 12.73
N GLN A 369 16.99 14.85 13.92
CA GLN A 369 17.61 15.28 15.18
C GLN A 369 19.04 14.70 15.33
N LEU A 370 19.23 13.41 15.09
CA LEU A 370 20.54 12.76 15.20
C LEU A 370 21.57 13.38 14.25
N LEU A 371 21.20 13.73 13.02
CA LEU A 371 22.11 14.38 12.07
C LEU A 371 22.45 15.82 12.48
N MET A 372 21.47 16.58 12.99
CA MET A 372 21.69 17.93 13.53
C MET A 372 22.62 17.92 14.74
N GLU A 373 22.45 16.98 15.67
CA GLU A 373 23.28 16.85 16.86
C GLU A 373 24.68 16.29 16.57
N ARG A 374 24.78 15.24 15.73
CA ARG A 374 26.07 14.57 15.49
C ARG A 374 26.98 15.35 14.54
N PHE A 375 26.45 16.09 13.57
CA PHE A 375 27.28 16.85 12.61
C PHE A 375 27.19 18.37 12.81
N ASN A 376 26.73 18.85 13.98
CA ASN A 376 26.45 20.27 14.26
C ASN A 376 25.58 20.94 13.15
N MET A 377 24.74 20.13 12.50
CA MET A 377 24.18 20.47 11.20
C MET A 377 23.03 21.46 11.36
N LYS A 378 23.06 22.52 10.56
CA LYS A 378 22.04 23.57 10.50
C LYS A 378 21.46 23.60 9.10
N VAL A 379 20.14 23.56 9.03
CA VAL A 379 19.37 23.50 7.79
C VAL A 379 18.11 24.34 7.90
N HIS A 380 17.63 24.81 6.75
CA HIS A 380 16.29 25.37 6.60
C HIS A 380 15.66 24.92 5.27
N MET A 381 14.36 25.15 5.13
CA MET A 381 13.65 24.99 3.86
C MET A 381 13.49 26.37 3.20
N GLU A 382 13.77 26.49 1.91
CA GLU A 382 13.44 27.68 1.11
C GLU A 382 12.92 27.30 -0.28
N GLU A 383 12.29 28.25 -0.99
CA GLU A 383 11.87 28.03 -2.36
C GLU A 383 13.00 28.31 -3.36
N ARG A 384 13.41 27.29 -4.13
CA ARG A 384 14.34 27.47 -5.26
C ARG A 384 13.73 27.06 -6.60
N PRO A 385 14.11 27.73 -7.71
CA PRO A 385 13.66 27.38 -9.05
C PRO A 385 14.37 26.12 -9.58
N ILE A 386 13.79 24.95 -9.34
CA ILE A 386 14.30 23.65 -9.81
C ILE A 386 13.60 23.20 -11.10
N GLU A 387 14.24 22.33 -11.88
CA GLU A 387 13.59 21.67 -13.01
C GLU A 387 12.63 20.58 -12.54
N ALA A 388 11.36 20.72 -12.91
CA ALA A 388 10.30 19.77 -12.59
C ALA A 388 9.27 19.69 -13.72
N TYR A 389 8.51 18.60 -13.78
CA TYR A 389 7.57 18.38 -14.88
C TYR A 389 6.32 19.27 -14.79
N THR A 390 5.93 19.80 -15.95
CA THR A 390 4.60 20.31 -16.25
C THR A 390 3.99 19.44 -17.34
N ILE A 391 2.71 19.08 -17.18
CA ILE A 391 1.94 18.26 -18.11
C ILE A 391 1.09 19.19 -18.98
N TYR A 392 1.23 19.07 -20.29
CA TYR A 392 0.47 19.81 -21.29
C TYR A 392 -0.41 18.87 -22.11
N ALA A 393 -1.54 19.37 -22.59
CA ALA A 393 -2.31 18.70 -23.64
C ALA A 393 -1.58 18.88 -24.98
N ASP A 394 -1.53 17.83 -25.80
CA ASP A 394 -1.02 17.87 -27.17
C ASP A 394 -2.14 17.41 -28.11
N HIS A 395 -2.39 16.10 -28.16
CA HIS A 395 -3.52 15.48 -28.87
C HIS A 395 -4.22 14.45 -27.95
N PRO A 396 -4.94 14.88 -26.88
CA PRO A 396 -5.36 14.01 -25.79
C PRO A 396 -6.25 12.83 -26.24
N LYS A 397 -5.84 11.62 -25.85
CA LYS A 397 -6.49 10.33 -26.17
C LYS A 397 -7.26 9.78 -24.96
N LEU A 398 -7.88 10.67 -24.19
CA LEU A 398 -8.46 10.36 -22.89
C LEU A 398 -9.94 9.97 -23.03
N LYS A 399 -10.35 8.88 -22.37
CA LYS A 399 -11.76 8.50 -22.24
C LYS A 399 -12.39 9.35 -21.14
N ALA A 400 -13.51 10.03 -21.42
CA ALA A 400 -14.29 10.70 -20.38
C ALA A 400 -14.86 9.66 -19.39
N ALA A 401 -14.76 9.96 -18.10
CA ALA A 401 -15.24 9.07 -17.04
C ALA A 401 -16.75 9.15 -16.85
N ASP A 402 -17.31 8.12 -16.22
CA ASP A 402 -18.66 8.16 -15.66
C ASP A 402 -18.64 9.06 -14.39
N PRO A 403 -19.43 10.15 -14.33
CA PRO A 403 -19.43 11.06 -13.20
C PRO A 403 -19.99 10.45 -11.89
N THR A 404 -20.66 9.29 -11.97
CA THR A 404 -21.17 8.54 -10.81
C THR A 404 -20.15 7.54 -10.24
N SER A 405 -19.10 7.21 -11.00
CA SER A 405 -18.00 6.37 -10.51
C SER A 405 -17.19 7.10 -9.45
N ARG A 406 -16.75 6.39 -8.40
CA ARG A 406 -15.72 6.95 -7.50
C ARG A 406 -14.38 7.02 -8.22
N THR A 407 -13.56 7.99 -7.83
CA THR A 407 -12.17 8.09 -8.31
C THR A 407 -11.32 7.01 -7.68
N HIS A 408 -10.57 6.27 -8.50
CA HIS A 408 -9.74 5.17 -8.04
C HIS A 408 -8.55 5.00 -8.99
N CYS A 409 -7.38 4.66 -8.44
CA CYS A 409 -6.17 4.37 -9.21
C CYS A 409 -5.44 3.15 -8.64
N LYS A 410 -4.87 2.33 -9.53
CA LYS A 410 -4.11 1.13 -9.14
C LYS A 410 -3.09 0.70 -10.18
N GLU A 411 -2.13 -0.10 -9.72
CA GLU A 411 -1.32 -0.96 -10.58
C GLU A 411 -2.16 -2.17 -11.05
N GLY A 412 -2.04 -2.54 -12.32
CA GLY A 412 -2.77 -3.63 -12.97
C GLY A 412 -3.79 -3.19 -14.04
N PRO A 413 -4.42 -4.17 -14.72
CA PRO A 413 -5.24 -3.94 -15.90
C PRO A 413 -6.58 -3.24 -15.60
N GLY A 414 -7.04 -2.46 -16.58
CA GLY A 414 -8.30 -1.74 -16.56
C GLY A 414 -9.55 -2.62 -16.65
N PRO A 415 -10.75 -2.04 -16.80
CA PRO A 415 -12.01 -2.79 -16.87
C PRO A 415 -12.08 -3.82 -18.01
N ASP A 416 -11.31 -3.64 -19.09
CA ASP A 416 -11.26 -4.56 -20.22
C ASP A 416 -10.35 -5.79 -19.99
N GLY A 417 -9.63 -5.84 -18.86
CA GLY A 417 -8.76 -6.94 -18.46
C GLY A 417 -7.47 -7.08 -19.26
N LYS A 418 -7.14 -6.18 -20.21
CA LYS A 418 -5.93 -6.29 -21.02
C LYS A 418 -4.69 -5.87 -20.23
N ASP A 419 -3.67 -6.72 -20.24
CA ASP A 419 -2.36 -6.43 -19.65
C ASP A 419 -1.27 -6.50 -20.76
N PRO A 420 -0.84 -5.35 -21.32
CA PRO A 420 0.15 -5.33 -22.41
C PRO A 420 1.51 -5.88 -21.98
N ARG A 421 1.81 -5.92 -20.68
CA ARG A 421 3.05 -6.50 -20.14
C ARG A 421 3.13 -8.00 -20.42
N GLN A 422 1.99 -8.69 -20.62
CA GLN A 422 2.01 -10.11 -21.00
C GLN A 422 2.72 -10.32 -22.34
N ALA A 423 2.41 -9.47 -23.34
CA ALA A 423 2.98 -9.52 -24.69
C ALA A 423 4.36 -8.83 -24.79
N ASN A 424 4.59 -7.74 -24.04
CA ASN A 424 5.87 -7.04 -23.99
C ASN A 424 6.49 -7.13 -22.58
N PRO A 425 7.50 -7.99 -22.35
CA PRO A 425 8.11 -8.18 -21.03
C PRO A 425 9.00 -7.01 -20.57
N MET A 426 9.27 -6.00 -21.41
CA MET A 426 9.98 -4.78 -21.00
C MET A 426 9.07 -3.77 -20.30
N LEU A 427 7.75 -3.87 -20.46
CA LEU A 427 6.80 -3.06 -19.71
C LEU A 427 6.67 -3.64 -18.28
N THR A 428 7.05 -2.86 -17.28
CA THR A 428 7.07 -3.32 -15.87
C THR A 428 6.00 -2.65 -15.02
N ALA A 429 5.47 -1.51 -15.45
CA ALA A 429 4.35 -0.82 -14.82
C ALA A 429 3.13 -0.82 -15.76
N LEU A 430 1.93 -0.93 -15.18
CA LEU A 430 0.64 -0.82 -15.85
C LEU A 430 -0.31 -0.09 -14.90
N PHE A 431 -0.43 1.21 -15.08
CA PHE A 431 -1.20 2.07 -14.20
C PHE A 431 -2.59 2.32 -14.78
N THR A 432 -3.63 2.08 -13.99
CA THR A 432 -5.03 2.34 -14.34
C THR A 432 -5.62 3.36 -13.37
N CYS A 433 -6.28 4.39 -13.89
CA CYS A 433 -7.15 5.28 -13.12
C CYS A 433 -8.56 5.33 -13.73
N GLN A 434 -9.54 5.55 -12.85
CA GLN A 434 -10.94 5.79 -13.15
C GLN A 434 -11.37 7.13 -12.52
N ASN A 435 -12.15 7.93 -13.26
CA ASN A 435 -12.66 9.23 -12.85
C ASN A 435 -11.62 10.23 -12.26
N VAL A 436 -10.41 10.32 -12.80
CA VAL A 436 -9.38 11.30 -12.35
C VAL A 436 -9.38 12.61 -13.14
N SER A 437 -9.17 13.74 -12.47
CA SER A 437 -8.72 14.98 -13.13
C SER A 437 -7.21 14.93 -13.43
N MET A 438 -6.72 15.84 -14.28
CA MET A 438 -5.29 15.95 -14.60
C MET A 438 -4.43 16.32 -13.38
N ARG A 439 -4.96 17.07 -12.40
CA ARG A 439 -4.30 17.35 -11.12
C ARG A 439 -4.13 16.09 -10.25
N GLU A 440 -5.12 15.21 -10.21
CA GLU A 440 -5.03 13.94 -9.49
C GLU A 440 -4.08 12.97 -10.20
N LEU A 441 -4.12 12.90 -11.54
CA LEU A 441 -3.14 12.16 -12.34
C LEU A 441 -1.70 12.63 -12.06
N ALA A 442 -1.46 13.93 -11.97
CA ALA A 442 -0.14 14.47 -11.61
C ALA A 442 0.31 13.98 -10.22
N ALA A 443 -0.56 14.02 -9.21
CA ALA A 443 -0.24 13.50 -7.88
C ALA A 443 0.10 12.00 -7.91
N GLN A 444 -0.70 11.21 -8.60
CA GLN A 444 -0.47 9.77 -8.75
C GLN A 444 0.82 9.44 -9.51
N LEU A 445 1.20 10.22 -10.53
CA LEU A 445 2.48 10.03 -11.24
C LEU A 445 3.71 10.25 -10.34
N ALA A 446 3.62 11.13 -9.33
CA ALA A 446 4.71 11.30 -8.35
C ALA A 446 4.84 10.12 -7.38
N GLU A 447 3.75 9.40 -7.13
CA GLU A 447 3.69 8.21 -6.25
C GLU A 447 4.09 6.92 -7.00
N PHE A 448 3.52 6.69 -8.19
CA PHE A 448 3.71 5.45 -8.96
C PHE A 448 4.94 5.47 -9.89
N ALA A 449 5.36 6.64 -10.39
CA ALA A 449 6.46 6.76 -11.36
C ALA A 449 7.73 7.39 -10.77
N THR A 450 8.05 7.12 -9.50
CA THR A 450 9.18 7.68 -8.73
C THR A 450 10.57 7.55 -9.38
N GLY A 451 10.77 6.61 -10.30
CA GLY A 451 12.01 6.51 -11.10
C GLY A 451 12.16 7.56 -12.20
N TYR A 452 11.08 8.25 -12.58
CA TYR A 452 11.05 9.33 -13.58
C TYR A 452 10.62 10.66 -12.98
N VAL A 453 9.62 10.65 -12.08
CA VAL A 453 8.99 11.83 -11.49
C VAL A 453 9.48 12.00 -10.06
N TYR A 454 10.18 13.10 -9.82
CA TYR A 454 10.84 13.35 -8.52
C TYR A 454 10.09 14.35 -7.63
N THR A 455 9.35 15.28 -8.25
CA THR A 455 8.46 16.23 -7.57
C THR A 455 7.10 16.31 -8.28
N LEU A 456 6.05 16.60 -7.51
CA LEU A 456 4.64 16.67 -7.95
C LEU A 456 4.46 17.50 -9.24
N PRO A 457 4.15 16.91 -10.41
CA PRO A 457 4.01 17.66 -11.66
C PRO A 457 2.93 18.75 -11.62
N VAL A 458 3.08 19.80 -12.43
CA VAL A 458 2.03 20.80 -12.64
C VAL A 458 1.08 20.31 -13.74
N ASP A 459 -0.23 20.47 -13.52
CA ASP A 459 -1.22 20.40 -14.60
C ASP A 459 -1.29 21.76 -15.31
N ALA A 460 -0.89 21.80 -16.58
CA ALA A 460 -1.09 22.92 -17.50
C ALA A 460 -1.82 22.47 -18.77
N THR A 461 -2.63 21.41 -18.66
CA THR A 461 -3.36 20.81 -19.79
C THR A 461 -4.57 21.64 -20.24
N GLY A 462 -5.15 22.42 -19.32
CA GLY A 462 -6.44 23.10 -19.51
C GLY A 462 -7.66 22.16 -19.48
N LEU A 463 -7.47 20.87 -19.19
CA LEU A 463 -8.52 19.85 -19.23
C LEU A 463 -9.30 19.80 -17.91
N THR A 464 -10.48 20.43 -17.88
CA THR A 464 -11.37 20.48 -16.72
C THR A 464 -12.22 19.23 -16.51
N GLY A 465 -12.11 18.23 -17.39
CA GLY A 465 -12.86 16.97 -17.29
C GLY A 465 -12.29 16.00 -16.25
N ARG A 466 -12.95 14.86 -16.11
CA ARG A 466 -12.43 13.70 -15.39
C ARG A 466 -12.45 12.48 -16.32
N TYR A 467 -11.45 11.62 -16.17
CA TYR A 467 -11.05 10.69 -17.21
C TYR A 467 -10.76 9.29 -16.65
N ASP A 468 -11.01 8.29 -17.50
CA ASP A 468 -10.54 6.93 -17.32
C ASP A 468 -9.32 6.72 -18.23
N LEU A 469 -8.28 6.09 -17.70
CA LEU A 469 -7.04 5.83 -18.43
C LEU A 469 -6.35 4.56 -17.93
N THR A 470 -5.67 3.88 -18.84
CA THR A 470 -4.72 2.81 -18.54
C THR A 470 -3.46 3.07 -19.38
N MET A 471 -2.29 3.09 -18.74
CA MET A 471 -1.01 3.41 -19.36
C MET A 471 0.07 2.45 -18.87
N ALA A 472 0.97 2.01 -19.76
CA ALA A 472 2.06 1.09 -19.45
C ALA A 472 3.43 1.66 -19.84
N TRP A 473 4.44 1.43 -19.00
CA TRP A 473 5.82 1.86 -19.25
C TRP A 473 6.86 0.93 -18.62
N SER A 474 8.13 1.09 -19.01
CA SER A 474 9.29 0.39 -18.47
C SER A 474 9.86 1.11 -17.25
N SER A 475 10.30 0.38 -16.23
CA SER A 475 11.01 0.94 -15.08
C SER A 475 12.16 1.82 -15.54
N ALA A 476 12.37 2.96 -14.86
CA ALA A 476 13.49 3.85 -15.13
C ALA A 476 14.85 3.11 -15.04
N SER A 477 14.96 2.05 -14.22
CA SER A 477 16.16 1.20 -14.14
C SER A 477 16.50 0.44 -15.43
N LEU A 478 15.58 0.37 -16.40
CA LEU A 478 15.79 -0.22 -17.72
C LEU A 478 16.18 0.82 -18.79
N THR A 479 16.00 2.11 -18.49
CA THR A 479 16.12 3.24 -19.44
C THR A 479 17.06 4.32 -18.90
N VAL A 480 16.56 5.21 -18.02
CA VAL A 480 17.22 6.46 -17.60
C VAL A 480 18.03 6.37 -16.28
N LEU A 481 17.79 5.35 -15.45
CA LEU A 481 18.51 5.04 -14.20
C LEU A 481 19.35 3.76 -14.33
N LYS A 482 19.88 3.49 -15.53
CA LYS A 482 20.84 2.41 -15.75
C LYS A 482 22.14 2.67 -14.96
N PRO A 483 22.78 1.63 -14.40
CA PRO A 483 24.18 1.74 -13.95
C PRO A 483 25.10 2.16 -15.12
N PRO A 484 26.14 2.98 -14.86
CA PRO A 484 27.14 3.28 -15.89
C PRO A 484 27.86 2.00 -16.34
N PRO A 485 28.25 1.88 -17.62
CA PRO A 485 28.97 0.71 -18.12
C PRO A 485 30.35 0.57 -17.45
N ALA A 486 30.85 -0.66 -17.36
CA ALA A 486 32.19 -0.91 -16.84
C ALA A 486 33.26 -0.25 -17.74
N PRO A 487 34.42 0.17 -17.21
CA PRO A 487 35.48 0.80 -18.00
C PRO A 487 35.86 -0.03 -19.23
N GLY A 488 35.74 0.57 -20.42
CA GLY A 488 36.00 -0.09 -21.71
C GLY A 488 34.79 -0.79 -22.36
N GLN A 489 33.62 -0.82 -21.72
CA GLN A 489 32.37 -1.27 -22.36
C GLN A 489 31.63 -0.09 -23.02
N PRO A 490 30.96 -0.31 -24.16
CA PRO A 490 30.10 0.71 -24.77
C PRO A 490 28.85 0.98 -23.92
N VAL A 491 28.25 2.17 -24.09
CA VAL A 491 26.95 2.49 -23.51
C VAL A 491 25.88 1.62 -24.17
N SER A 492 25.19 0.80 -23.39
CA SER A 492 24.09 -0.05 -23.87
C SER A 492 22.87 0.79 -24.23
N SER A 493 22.33 0.59 -25.43
CA SER A 493 21.03 1.15 -25.84
C SER A 493 19.91 0.71 -24.90
N ASP A 494 18.75 1.36 -24.98
CA ASP A 494 17.55 0.87 -24.29
C ASP A 494 17.15 -0.50 -24.87
N PRO A 495 16.62 -1.42 -24.06
CA PRO A 495 16.18 -2.73 -24.54
C PRO A 495 15.07 -2.59 -25.59
N ASP A 496 15.10 -3.41 -26.65
CA ASP A 496 14.07 -3.39 -27.68
C ASP A 496 12.67 -3.60 -27.06
N GLY A 497 11.76 -2.65 -27.30
CA GLY A 497 10.42 -2.63 -26.73
C GLY A 497 10.30 -2.02 -25.33
N ALA A 498 11.37 -1.48 -24.74
CA ALA A 498 11.24 -0.57 -23.60
C ALA A 498 10.48 0.72 -24.02
N VAL A 499 9.77 1.34 -23.07
CA VAL A 499 9.01 2.59 -23.28
C VAL A 499 9.17 3.47 -22.05
N THR A 500 9.57 4.73 -22.22
CA THR A 500 9.70 5.69 -21.11
C THR A 500 8.35 6.20 -20.61
N LEU A 501 8.32 6.89 -19.48
CA LEU A 501 7.08 7.51 -18.98
C LEU A 501 6.58 8.62 -19.93
N ASP A 502 7.46 9.45 -20.46
CA ASP A 502 7.12 10.55 -21.35
C ASP A 502 6.69 10.06 -22.75
N GLU A 503 7.31 8.99 -23.26
CA GLU A 503 6.83 8.27 -24.45
C GLU A 503 5.44 7.66 -24.21
N ALA A 504 5.19 7.05 -23.04
CA ALA A 504 3.90 6.47 -22.70
C ALA A 504 2.81 7.55 -22.60
N MET A 505 3.07 8.66 -21.89
CA MET A 505 2.16 9.79 -21.78
C MET A 505 1.81 10.39 -23.14
N HIS A 506 2.80 10.54 -24.03
CA HIS A 506 2.57 11.10 -25.36
C HIS A 506 1.83 10.12 -26.29
N SER A 507 2.36 8.91 -26.44
CA SER A 507 1.84 7.94 -27.40
C SER A 507 0.48 7.34 -26.98
N GLN A 508 0.28 7.07 -25.69
CA GLN A 508 -0.91 6.38 -25.18
C GLN A 508 -2.00 7.37 -24.76
N LEU A 509 -1.65 8.46 -24.07
CA LEU A 509 -2.60 9.43 -23.52
C LEU A 509 -2.70 10.75 -24.31
N GLY A 510 -1.77 11.04 -25.22
CA GLY A 510 -1.75 12.31 -25.97
C GLY A 510 -1.39 13.53 -25.10
N LEU A 511 -0.67 13.30 -24.00
CA LEU A 511 -0.23 14.30 -23.03
C LEU A 511 1.29 14.44 -23.08
N LYS A 512 1.81 15.66 -22.98
CA LYS A 512 3.25 15.93 -23.06
C LYS A 512 3.80 16.33 -21.69
N MET A 513 4.78 15.60 -21.19
CA MET A 513 5.56 16.01 -20.02
C MET A 513 6.74 16.87 -20.46
N VAL A 514 6.91 18.05 -19.85
CA VAL A 514 7.99 19.00 -20.17
C VAL A 514 8.64 19.46 -18.87
N LYS A 515 9.97 19.42 -18.78
CA LYS A 515 10.69 20.02 -17.65
C LYS A 515 10.63 21.55 -17.74
N THR A 516 10.20 22.18 -16.67
CA THR A 516 10.08 23.63 -16.51
C THR A 516 10.70 24.06 -15.19
N LYS A 517 11.35 25.22 -15.14
CA LYS A 517 11.84 25.78 -13.86
C LYS A 517 10.70 26.45 -13.10
N ARG A 518 10.48 26.03 -11.86
CA ARG A 518 9.46 26.56 -10.95
C ARG A 518 9.95 26.54 -9.50
N PRO A 519 9.47 27.42 -8.60
CA PRO A 519 9.77 27.32 -7.18
C PRO A 519 9.28 25.99 -6.60
N VAL A 520 10.15 25.33 -5.83
CA VAL A 520 9.84 24.18 -4.98
C VAL A 520 10.62 24.35 -3.67
N GLN A 521 10.04 23.91 -2.56
CA GLN A 521 10.70 23.87 -1.25
C GLN A 521 11.86 22.87 -1.26
N VAL A 522 13.09 23.33 -1.08
CA VAL A 522 14.32 22.52 -1.01
C VAL A 522 15.01 22.68 0.33
N LEU A 523 15.78 21.67 0.74
CA LEU A 523 16.60 21.71 1.95
C LEU A 523 17.92 22.43 1.67
N VAL A 524 18.19 23.51 2.39
CA VAL A 524 19.48 24.21 2.36
C VAL A 524 20.31 23.72 3.54
N ILE A 525 21.57 23.38 3.30
CA ILE A 525 22.56 23.20 4.36
C ILE A 525 23.27 24.53 4.61
N ASP A 526 23.03 25.11 5.79
CA ASP A 526 23.68 26.33 6.25
C ASP A 526 25.05 26.05 6.87
N HIS A 527 25.14 24.92 7.59
CA HIS A 527 26.36 24.45 8.24
C HIS A 527 26.29 22.94 8.46
N VAL A 528 27.43 22.27 8.38
CA VAL A 528 27.61 20.84 8.68
C VAL A 528 29.11 20.58 8.89
N GLU A 529 29.45 19.80 9.90
CA GLU A 529 30.82 19.34 10.16
C GLU A 529 31.06 17.97 9.53
N GLU A 530 32.27 17.70 9.02
CA GLU A 530 32.64 16.43 8.36
C GLU A 530 32.87 15.28 9.34
N THR A 531 33.44 15.61 10.50
CA THR A 531 33.66 14.67 11.61
C THR A 531 32.47 14.74 12.57
N PRO A 532 31.79 13.61 12.86
CA PRO A 532 30.70 13.62 13.82
C PRO A 532 31.23 13.78 15.26
N THR A 533 30.42 14.36 16.14
CA THR A 533 30.68 14.43 17.58
C THR A 533 30.83 13.02 18.17
N ALA A 534 31.69 12.89 19.19
CA ALA A 534 31.96 11.61 19.84
C ALA A 534 30.66 10.96 20.37
N ASN A 535 30.54 9.65 20.17
CA ASN A 535 29.32 8.86 20.42
C ASN A 535 28.81 8.97 21.86
#